data_AF-A0A829GGQ7-F1
#
_entry.id   AF-A0A829GGQ7-F1
#
_cell.length_a   1.000
_cell.length_b   1.000
_cell.length_c   1.000
_cell.angle_alpha   90.00
_cell.angle_beta   90.00
_cell.angle_gamma   90.00
#
_symmetry.space_group_name_H-M   'P 1'
#
loop_
_entity.id
_entity.type
_entity.pdbx_description
1 polymer ?
#
loop_
_entity_poly.entity_id
_entity_poly.type
_entity_poly.pdbx_seq_one_letter_code
_entity_poly.pdbx_strand_id
1 'polypeptide(L)'
;MAKDNGQQPEMNDQMIARREKMEALREAGIDPFGHRFDRTHTAAKVREEFGEDDKETLLDEKPEVTIAGRMMSKRGKGKVG
;
A
#
# COMPACT_ATOMS: atom_id res chain seq x y z
N MET A 1 -23.17 -32.58 5.80
CA MET A 1 -23.00 -32.07 4.42
C MET A 1 -23.24 -30.56 4.47
N ALA A 2 -22.17 -29.76 4.44
CA ALA A 2 -22.26 -28.31 4.48
C ALA A 2 -22.77 -27.80 3.13
N LYS A 3 -23.81 -26.97 3.16
CA LYS A 3 -24.39 -26.36 1.96
C LYS A 3 -23.50 -25.22 1.50
N ASP A 4 -22.89 -25.39 0.34
CA ASP A 4 -22.23 -24.34 -0.44
C ASP A 4 -23.31 -23.36 -0.93
N ASN A 5 -23.42 -22.21 -0.28
CA ASN A 5 -24.26 -21.11 -0.74
C ASN A 5 -23.47 -20.31 -1.78
N GLY A 6 -23.51 -20.77 -3.03
CA GLY A 6 -22.99 -20.09 -4.22
C GLY A 6 -23.76 -18.84 -4.59
N GLN A 7 -23.91 -17.89 -3.67
CA GLN A 7 -24.35 -16.53 -4.02
C GLN A 7 -23.11 -15.78 -4.52
N GLN A 8 -22.88 -15.81 -5.83
CA GLN A 8 -21.98 -14.85 -6.47
C GLN A 8 -22.51 -13.45 -6.11
N PRO A 9 -21.77 -12.63 -5.33
CA PRO A 9 -22.22 -11.27 -5.10
C PRO A 9 -22.25 -10.59 -6.48
N GLU A 10 -23.41 -10.06 -6.85
CA GLU A 10 -23.56 -9.23 -8.03
C GLU A 10 -22.43 -8.21 -8.02
N MET A 11 -21.57 -8.24 -9.05
CA MET A 11 -20.30 -7.55 -8.99
C MET A 11 -20.54 -6.04 -8.97
N ASN A 12 -20.41 -5.43 -7.80
CA ASN A 12 -20.35 -3.99 -7.64
C ASN A 12 -19.18 -3.43 -8.49
N ASP A 13 -19.34 -2.25 -9.07
CA ASP A 13 -18.36 -1.54 -9.91
C ASP A 13 -16.96 -1.52 -9.29
N GLN A 14 -16.87 -1.39 -7.95
CA GLN A 14 -15.59 -1.42 -7.26
C GLN A 14 -14.87 -2.78 -7.30
N MET A 15 -15.61 -3.89 -7.38
CA MET A 15 -15.03 -5.21 -7.53
C MET A 15 -14.57 -5.43 -8.98
N ILE A 16 -15.33 -4.94 -9.96
CA ILE A 16 -14.97 -4.99 -11.38
C ILE A 16 -13.66 -4.23 -11.59
N ALA A 17 -13.60 -2.97 -11.17
CA ALA A 17 -12.41 -2.14 -11.29
C ALA A 17 -11.17 -2.70 -10.56
N ARG A 18 -11.34 -3.52 -9.51
CA ARG A 18 -10.24 -4.21 -8.84
C ARG A 18 -9.73 -5.40 -9.65
N ARG A 19 -10.62 -6.14 -10.32
CA ARG A 19 -10.25 -7.25 -11.20
C ARG A 19 -9.56 -6.76 -12.46
N GLU A 20 -10.11 -5.74 -13.12
CA GLU A 20 -9.49 -5.13 -14.30
C GLU A 20 -8.06 -4.65 -14.01
N LYS A 21 -7.83 -4.01 -12.85
CA LYS A 21 -6.48 -3.61 -12.42
C LYS A 21 -5.57 -4.80 -12.14
N MET A 22 -6.10 -5.89 -11.60
CA MET A 22 -5.34 -7.12 -11.37
C MET A 22 -4.92 -7.76 -12.69
N GLU A 23 -5.81 -7.79 -13.68
CA GLU A 23 -5.51 -8.30 -15.02
C GLU A 23 -4.47 -7.41 -15.72
N ALA A 24 -4.63 -6.09 -15.67
CA ALA A 24 -3.66 -5.16 -16.23
C ALA A 24 -2.25 -5.32 -15.62
N LEU A 25 -2.15 -5.60 -14.32
CA LEU A 25 -0.86 -5.90 -13.67
C LEU A 25 -0.24 -7.19 -14.23
N ARG A 26 -1.05 -8.24 -14.41
CA ARG A 26 -0.58 -9.51 -15.01
C ARG A 26 -0.16 -9.34 -16.46
N GLU A 27 -0.90 -8.57 -17.25
CA GLU A 27 -0.56 -8.26 -18.65
C GLU A 27 0.76 -7.45 -18.74
N ALA A 28 1.03 -6.59 -17.76
CA ALA A 28 2.30 -5.89 -17.62
C ALA A 28 3.45 -6.78 -17.11
N GLY A 29 3.23 -8.07 -16.86
CA GLY A 29 4.22 -9.01 -16.33
C GLY A 29 4.50 -8.84 -14.83
N ILE A 30 3.65 -8.10 -14.10
CA ILE A 30 3.78 -7.86 -12.66
C ILE A 30 2.84 -8.82 -11.92
N ASP A 31 3.37 -9.65 -11.02
CA ASP A 31 2.54 -10.50 -10.17
C ASP A 31 1.75 -9.63 -9.17
N PRO A 32 0.40 -9.61 -9.23
CA PRO A 32 -0.42 -8.78 -8.34
C PRO A 32 -0.30 -9.17 -6.87
N PHE A 33 0.14 -10.38 -6.54
CA PHE A 33 0.33 -10.82 -5.15
C PHE A 33 1.78 -10.76 -4.68
N GLY A 34 2.72 -10.48 -5.60
CA GLY A 34 4.12 -10.22 -5.33
C GLY A 34 4.81 -11.27 -4.46
N HIS A 35 6.05 -10.94 -4.09
CA HIS A 35 6.82 -11.71 -3.12
C HIS A 35 7.05 -10.90 -1.85
N ARG A 36 7.73 -11.50 -0.87
CA ARG A 36 8.16 -10.79 0.33
C ARG A 36 8.86 -9.49 -0.07
N PHE A 37 8.40 -8.39 0.50
CA PHE A 37 9.01 -7.08 0.34
C PHE A 37 9.99 -6.83 1.48
N ASP A 38 11.24 -6.53 1.14
CA ASP A 38 12.28 -6.20 2.11
C ASP A 38 12.10 -4.75 2.58
N ARG A 39 11.67 -4.61 3.83
CA ARG A 39 11.53 -3.32 4.52
C ARG A 39 12.69 -3.12 5.47
N THR A 40 13.16 -1.87 5.59
CA THR A 40 14.18 -1.50 6.58
C THR A 40 13.53 -1.15 7.92
N HIS A 41 12.38 -0.49 7.90
CA HIS A 41 11.71 0.00 9.11
C HIS A 41 10.23 -0.39 9.17
N THR A 42 9.68 -0.36 10.38
CA THR A 42 8.23 -0.38 10.62
C THR A 42 7.76 1.04 10.92
N ALA A 43 6.46 1.31 10.74
CA ALA A 43 5.91 2.63 11.08
C ALA A 43 6.12 3.02 12.55
N ALA A 44 6.19 2.04 13.46
CA ALA A 44 6.49 2.27 14.87
C ALA A 44 7.95 2.72 15.05
N LYS A 45 8.90 2.01 14.43
CA LYS A 45 10.33 2.36 14.48
C LYS A 45 10.63 3.74 13.92
N VAL A 46 10.06 4.08 12.76
CA VAL A 46 10.23 5.42 12.17
C VAL A 46 9.77 6.52 13.13
N ARG A 47 8.68 6.29 13.88
CA ARG A 47 8.18 7.26 14.85
C ARG A 47 9.02 7.33 16.12
N GLU A 48 9.59 6.21 16.54
CA GLU A 48 10.50 6.17 17.70
C GLU A 48 11.83 6.85 17.37
N GLU A 49 12.40 6.56 16.21
CA GLU A 49 13.71 7.07 15.79
C GLU A 49 13.65 8.54 15.34
N PHE A 50 12.62 8.93 14.60
CA PHE A 50 12.54 10.25 13.96
C PHE A 50 11.37 11.12 14.42
N GLY A 51 10.60 10.66 15.41
CA GLY A 51 9.39 11.37 15.86
C GLY A 51 9.68 12.62 16.68
N GLU A 52 10.86 12.70 17.30
CA GLU A 52 11.29 13.82 18.13
C GLU A 52 12.24 14.77 17.39
N ASP A 53 12.70 14.40 16.19
CA ASP A 53 13.61 15.24 15.40
C ASP A 53 12.91 16.45 14.80
N ASP A 54 13.61 17.58 14.86
CA ASP A 54 13.19 18.80 14.20
C ASP A 54 13.35 18.70 12.68
N LYS A 55 12.55 19.53 11.98
CA LYS A 55 12.53 19.58 10.52
C LYS A 55 13.91 19.86 9.91
N GLU A 56 14.73 20.69 10.56
CA GLU A 56 16.07 21.03 10.08
C GLU A 56 17.02 19.82 10.18
N THR A 57 16.98 19.07 11.27
CA THR A 57 17.77 17.84 11.47
C THR A 57 17.45 16.80 10.40
N LEU A 58 16.16 16.53 10.16
CA LEU A 58 15.74 15.56 9.14
C LEU A 58 16.10 15.99 7.71
N LEU A 59 16.16 17.30 7.46
CA LEU A 59 16.57 17.86 6.17
C LEU A 59 18.08 17.74 5.91
N ASP A 60 18.89 17.80 6.98
CA ASP A 60 20.34 17.68 6.89
C ASP A 60 20.78 16.21 6.80
N GLU A 61 20.27 15.35 7.69
CA GLU A 61 20.61 13.92 7.74
C GLU A 61 20.01 13.11 6.60
N LYS A 62 18.86 13.53 6.06
CA LYS A 62 18.13 12.87 4.95
C LYS A 62 18.04 11.33 5.12
N PRO A 63 17.47 10.85 6.24
CA PRO A 63 17.37 9.41 6.48
C PRO A 63 16.50 8.73 5.41
N GLU A 64 17.05 7.70 4.75
CA GLU A 64 16.32 6.88 3.79
C GLU A 64 15.66 5.67 4.48
N VAL A 65 14.32 5.63 4.46
CA VAL A 65 13.55 4.53 5.05
C VAL A 65 12.66 3.84 4.02
N THR A 66 12.63 2.51 4.08
CA THR A 66 11.78 1.66 3.23
C THR A 66 10.74 0.98 4.10
N ILE A 67 9.45 1.22 3.80
CA ILE A 67 8.30 0.73 4.58
C ILE A 67 7.28 0.04 3.68
N ALA A 68 6.50 -0.88 4.28
CA ALA A 68 5.36 -1.53 3.63
C ALA A 68 4.18 -1.65 4.60
N GLY A 69 2.95 -1.49 4.10
CA GLY A 69 1.73 -1.52 4.91
C GLY A 69 0.44 -1.44 4.09
N ARG A 70 -0.71 -1.46 4.77
CA ARG A 70 -2.02 -1.30 4.14
C ARG A 70 -2.29 0.18 3.85
N MET A 71 -2.72 0.48 2.62
CA MET A 71 -3.25 1.80 2.29
C MET A 71 -4.60 2.00 2.96
N MET A 72 -4.66 2.89 3.95
CA MET A 72 -5.89 3.17 4.72
C MET A 72 -6.66 4.35 4.13
N SER A 73 -5.95 5.45 3.86
CA SER A 73 -6.49 6.63 3.20
C SER A 73 -5.49 7.16 2.20
N LYS A 74 -5.97 7.62 1.05
CA LYS A 74 -5.17 8.32 0.05
C LYS A 74 -5.81 9.68 -0.16
N ARG A 75 -5.21 10.72 0.40
CA ARG A 75 -5.63 12.10 0.13
C ARG A 75 -4.83 12.64 -1.04
N GLY A 76 -5.47 12.73 -2.21
CA GLY A 76 -4.86 13.40 -3.36
C GLY A 76 -4.84 14.90 -3.12
N LYS A 77 -3.71 15.44 -2.66
CA LYS A 77 -3.30 16.77 -3.14
C LYS A 77 -2.73 16.53 -4.54
N GLY A 78 -3.11 17.35 -5.52
CA GLY A 78 -2.51 17.34 -6.86
C GLY A 78 -1.03 17.73 -6.80
N LYS A 79 -0.51 18.42 -7.83
CA LYS A 79 0.81 19.08 -7.75
C LYS A 79 0.87 19.90 -6.46
N VAL A 80 1.67 19.41 -5.51
CA VAL A 80 2.20 20.08 -4.31
C VAL A 80 1.73 21.51 -4.09
N GLY A 81 1.05 21.72 -2.96
CA GLY A 81 1.00 22.98 -2.25
C GLY A 81 1.31 22.69 -0.80
#